data_AF-A0A2S4L612-F1
#
_entry.id   AF-A0A2S4L612-F1
#
_cell.length_a   1.000
_cell.length_b   1.000
_cell.length_c   1.000
_cell.angle_alpha   90.00
_cell.angle_beta   90.00
_cell.angle_gamma   90.00
#
_symmetry.space_group_name_H-M   'P 1'
#
loop_
_entity.id
_entity.type
_entity.pdbx_description
1 polymer ?
#
loop_
_entity_poly.entity_id
_entity_poly.type
_entity_poly.pdbx_seq_one_letter_code
_entity_poly.pdbx_strand_id
1 'polypeptide(L)'
;MEAESLEQVQARHRRELKDLQGRITSKKRNASKKTRKGVNDECAEMERRLREAQAAEVAALGGQTQAQSQHHDAAEADDDDDARLNGAEKLEQKVEEKRDEAADADDGSSAPGQPAKKRNRQRERMARRAAEQAAAAQRAADEAATMTDHRARESQYMKDMFKAHGLVEKDIAPDGHCLFSA
;
A
#
# COMPACT_ATOMS: atom_id res chain seq x y z
N MET A 1 34.93 -22.53 -20.05
CA MET A 1 33.72 -22.04 -19.34
C MET A 1 32.76 -21.64 -20.44
N GLU A 2 31.75 -22.46 -20.67
CA GLU A 2 30.71 -22.17 -21.67
C GLU A 2 29.87 -21.02 -21.13
N ALA A 3 29.72 -19.95 -21.91
CA ALA A 3 28.83 -18.85 -21.54
C ALA A 3 27.38 -19.37 -21.62
N GLU A 4 26.70 -19.45 -20.49
CA GLU A 4 25.27 -19.80 -20.46
C GLU A 4 24.49 -18.81 -21.34
N SER A 5 23.60 -19.30 -22.19
CA SER A 5 22.79 -18.43 -23.05
C SER A 5 21.72 -17.71 -22.22
N LEU A 6 21.26 -16.54 -22.69
CA LEU A 6 20.20 -15.77 -22.03
C LEU A 6 18.95 -16.63 -21.74
N GLU A 7 18.58 -17.50 -22.69
CA GLU A 7 17.44 -18.39 -22.56
C GLU A 7 17.64 -19.46 -21.47
N GLN A 8 18.85 -20.01 -21.35
CA GLN A 8 19.21 -20.96 -20.30
C GLN A 8 19.12 -20.30 -18.90
N VAL A 9 19.58 -19.06 -18.78
CA VAL A 9 19.51 -18.29 -17.53
C VAL A 9 18.05 -17.99 -17.15
N GLN A 10 17.23 -17.55 -18.10
CA GLN A 10 15.80 -17.34 -17.85
C GLN A 10 15.07 -18.65 -17.49
N ALA A 11 15.43 -19.77 -18.12
CA ALA A 11 14.87 -21.08 -17.77
C ALA A 11 15.27 -21.50 -16.34
N ARG A 12 16.50 -21.21 -15.90
CA ARG A 12 16.93 -21.39 -14.51
C ARG A 12 16.13 -20.51 -13.56
N HIS A 13 15.94 -19.23 -13.86
CA HIS A 13 15.17 -18.30 -13.02
C HIS A 13 13.73 -18.76 -12.81
N ARG A 14 13.07 -19.30 -13.85
CA ARG A 14 11.72 -19.88 -13.72
C ARG A 14 11.68 -21.07 -12.77
N ARG A 15 12.73 -21.90 -12.74
CA ARG A 15 12.83 -23.05 -11.81
C ARG A 15 13.07 -22.57 -10.38
N GLU A 16 13.97 -21.62 -10.19
CA GLU A 16 14.27 -21.03 -8.87
C GLU A 16 13.05 -20.35 -8.24
N LEU A 17 12.23 -19.66 -9.03
CA LEU A 17 10.98 -19.06 -8.55
C LEU A 17 9.98 -20.11 -8.06
N LYS A 18 9.83 -21.22 -8.80
CA LYS A 18 8.97 -22.35 -8.38
C LYS A 18 9.47 -22.99 -7.09
N ASP A 19 10.78 -23.22 -6.99
CA ASP A 19 11.40 -23.78 -5.79
C ASP A 19 11.26 -22.83 -4.59
N LEU A 20 11.42 -21.53 -4.81
CA LEU A 20 11.23 -20.51 -3.78
C LEU A 20 9.79 -20.48 -3.28
N GLN A 21 8.80 -20.53 -4.18
CA GLN A 21 7.38 -20.62 -3.80
C GLN A 21 7.10 -21.88 -2.96
N GLY A 22 7.67 -23.03 -3.33
CA GLY A 22 7.59 -24.26 -2.53
C GLY A 22 8.19 -24.11 -1.12
N ARG A 23 9.33 -23.42 -1.00
CA ARG A 23 9.96 -23.13 0.30
C ARG A 23 9.13 -22.16 1.14
N ILE A 24 8.60 -21.10 0.53
CA ILE A 24 7.77 -20.10 1.21
C ILE A 24 6.49 -20.73 1.75
N THR A 25 5.80 -21.53 0.94
CA THR A 25 4.57 -22.21 1.37
C THR A 25 4.84 -23.18 2.52
N SER A 26 5.91 -23.98 2.43
CA SER A 26 6.34 -24.87 3.53
C SER A 26 6.68 -24.10 4.82
N LYS A 27 7.46 -23.02 4.72
CA LYS A 27 7.80 -22.16 5.87
C LYS A 27 6.56 -21.54 6.51
N LYS A 28 5.67 -20.94 5.70
CA LYS A 28 4.43 -20.31 6.19
C LYS A 28 3.47 -21.32 6.81
N ARG A 29 3.41 -22.55 6.27
CA ARG A 29 2.63 -23.66 6.82
C ARG A 29 3.14 -24.12 8.19
N ASN A 30 4.46 -24.24 8.34
CA ASN A 30 5.08 -24.69 9.59
C ASN A 30 5.19 -23.57 10.65
N ALA A 31 4.82 -22.33 10.31
CA ALA A 31 4.91 -21.19 11.21
C ALA A 31 3.78 -21.18 12.26
N SER A 32 4.17 -21.10 13.54
CA SER A 32 3.25 -20.87 14.65
C SER A 32 2.77 -19.42 14.72
N LYS A 33 1.68 -19.14 15.45
CA LYS A 33 1.15 -17.78 15.66
C LYS A 33 2.22 -16.79 16.19
N LYS A 34 3.14 -17.26 17.03
CA LYS A 34 4.21 -16.43 17.61
C LYS A 34 5.34 -16.12 16.61
N THR A 35 5.58 -17.02 15.65
CA THR A 35 6.68 -16.92 14.68
C THR A 35 6.24 -16.45 13.30
N ARG A 36 4.93 -16.40 13.03
CA ARG A 36 4.37 -16.07 11.70
C ARG A 36 4.85 -14.73 11.15
N LYS A 37 5.03 -13.71 11.98
CA LYS A 37 5.60 -12.43 11.53
C LYS A 37 7.06 -12.58 11.07
N GLY A 38 7.92 -13.17 11.90
CA GLY A 38 9.32 -13.38 11.54
C GLY A 38 9.48 -14.27 10.30
N VAL A 39 8.66 -15.32 10.18
CA VAL A 39 8.65 -16.19 8.99
C VAL A 39 8.17 -15.42 7.74
N ASN A 40 7.20 -14.53 7.86
CA ASN A 40 6.77 -13.69 6.74
C ASN A 40 7.86 -12.71 6.32
N ASP A 41 8.53 -12.05 7.28
CA ASP A 41 9.64 -11.13 7.03
C ASP A 41 10.80 -11.88 6.34
N GLU A 42 11.15 -13.08 6.81
CA GLU A 42 12.13 -13.96 6.15
C GLU A 42 11.71 -14.36 4.73
N CYS A 43 10.44 -14.66 4.49
CA CYS A 43 9.95 -14.98 3.14
C CYS A 43 10.11 -13.78 2.20
N ALA A 44 9.77 -12.57 2.65
CA ALA A 44 9.94 -11.35 1.88
C ALA A 44 11.42 -11.08 1.57
N GLU A 45 12.32 -11.32 2.54
CA GLU A 45 13.76 -11.20 2.29
C GLU A 45 14.27 -12.22 1.27
N MET A 46 13.83 -13.49 1.34
CA MET A 46 14.22 -14.51 0.37
C MET A 46 13.76 -14.15 -1.05
N GLU A 47 12.54 -13.65 -1.21
CA GLU A 47 12.05 -13.17 -2.50
C GLU A 47 12.84 -11.96 -3.02
N ARG A 48 13.14 -11.00 -2.14
CA ARG A 48 13.93 -9.81 -2.52
C ARG A 48 15.32 -10.21 -3.01
N ARG A 49 16.03 -11.04 -2.25
CA ARG A 49 17.38 -11.50 -2.62
C ARG A 49 17.39 -12.25 -3.95
N LEU A 50 16.39 -13.11 -4.20
CA LEU A 50 16.31 -13.85 -5.46
C LEU A 50 16.06 -12.89 -6.64
N ARG A 51 15.12 -11.95 -6.50
CA ARG A 51 14.86 -10.94 -7.54
C ARG A 51 16.09 -10.06 -7.81
N GLU A 52 16.78 -9.62 -6.76
CA GLU A 52 18.02 -8.83 -6.89
C GLU A 52 19.13 -9.60 -7.62
N ALA A 53 19.33 -10.89 -7.29
CA ALA A 53 20.31 -11.73 -7.96
C ALA A 53 19.96 -11.96 -9.44
N GLN A 54 18.70 -12.30 -9.74
CA GLN A 54 18.23 -12.50 -11.10
C GLN A 54 18.34 -11.22 -11.94
N ALA A 55 18.00 -10.06 -11.37
CA ALA A 55 18.16 -8.77 -12.02
C ALA A 55 19.64 -8.45 -12.30
N ALA A 56 20.56 -8.75 -11.37
CA ALA A 56 21.99 -8.57 -11.58
C ALA A 56 22.55 -9.49 -12.67
N GLU A 57 22.09 -10.74 -12.74
CA GLU A 57 22.46 -11.69 -13.80
C GLU A 57 21.97 -11.23 -15.18
N VAL A 58 20.71 -10.78 -15.27
CA VAL A 58 20.14 -10.22 -16.50
C VAL A 58 20.86 -8.93 -16.90
N ALA A 59 21.22 -8.06 -15.96
CA ALA A 59 21.98 -6.84 -16.26
C ALA A 59 23.39 -7.15 -16.77
N ALA A 60 24.07 -8.14 -16.17
CA ALA A 60 25.41 -8.57 -16.60
C ALA A 60 25.41 -9.17 -18.02
N LEU A 61 24.36 -9.91 -18.38
CA LEU A 61 24.21 -10.51 -19.71
C LEU A 61 23.62 -9.53 -20.74
N GLY A 62 22.64 -8.72 -20.33
CA GLY A 62 22.01 -7.68 -21.15
C GLY A 62 22.96 -6.54 -21.50
N GLY A 63 23.94 -6.25 -20.65
CA GLY A 63 25.05 -5.34 -20.95
C GLY A 63 26.00 -5.84 -22.05
N GLN A 64 26.00 -7.15 -22.36
CA GLN A 64 26.72 -7.72 -23.51
C GLN A 64 25.88 -7.73 -24.80
N THR A 65 24.54 -7.65 -24.69
CA THR A 65 23.61 -7.69 -25.83
C THR A 65 23.22 -6.30 -26.35
N GLN A 66 23.70 -5.21 -25.73
CA GLN A 66 23.36 -3.84 -26.14
C GLN A 66 24.03 -3.33 -27.43
N ALA A 67 24.62 -4.22 -28.25
CA ALA A 67 25.11 -3.89 -29.58
C ALA A 67 24.16 -4.28 -30.73
N GLN A 68 23.11 -5.07 -30.49
CA GLN A 68 22.16 -5.43 -31.55
C GLN A 68 20.73 -5.54 -31.01
N SER A 69 19.81 -4.91 -31.74
CA SER A 69 18.34 -4.93 -31.61
C SER A 69 17.69 -4.09 -30.49
N GLN A 70 17.48 -2.80 -30.80
CA GLN A 70 16.23 -2.12 -30.48
C GLN A 70 15.14 -2.71 -31.40
N HIS A 71 14.12 -3.42 -30.88
CA HIS A 71 12.69 -3.33 -31.26
C HIS A 71 11.82 -4.45 -30.64
N HIS A 72 10.58 -4.06 -30.29
CA HIS A 72 9.34 -4.86 -30.03
C HIS A 72 9.28 -5.71 -28.75
N ASP A 73 8.24 -5.72 -27.90
CA ASP A 73 6.87 -5.16 -27.83
C ASP A 73 6.52 -5.17 -26.30
N ALA A 74 5.96 -4.16 -25.64
CA ALA A 74 4.59 -3.63 -25.70
C ALA A 74 3.48 -4.69 -25.47
N ALA A 75 2.83 -4.62 -24.29
CA ALA A 75 1.61 -5.35 -23.87
C ALA A 75 1.76 -6.89 -23.78
N GLU A 76 1.24 -7.63 -22.80
CA GLU A 76 0.00 -7.54 -22.05
C GLU A 76 0.25 -8.09 -20.63
N ALA A 77 -0.04 -7.32 -19.59
CA ALA A 77 -0.26 -7.87 -18.26
C ALA A 77 -1.76 -8.13 -18.17
N ASP A 78 -2.14 -9.35 -18.56
CA ASP A 78 -3.49 -9.86 -18.44
C ASP A 78 -3.91 -9.85 -16.96
N ASP A 79 -5.08 -9.28 -16.77
CA ASP A 79 -5.82 -9.05 -15.55
C ASP A 79 -6.48 -10.38 -15.16
N ASP A 80 -6.12 -10.93 -14.01
CA ASP A 80 -6.94 -11.95 -13.33
C ASP A 80 -6.94 -11.59 -11.83
N ASP A 81 -7.62 -10.47 -11.55
CA ASP A 81 -8.05 -10.05 -10.22
C ASP A 81 -9.54 -10.37 -10.09
N ASP A 82 -9.88 -11.64 -9.85
CA ASP A 82 -11.17 -11.97 -9.25
C ASP A 82 -11.08 -13.22 -8.37
N ALA A 83 -10.96 -12.98 -7.07
CA ALA A 83 -11.78 -13.60 -6.03
C ALA A 83 -11.01 -13.64 -4.70
N ARG A 84 -11.40 -12.73 -3.78
CA ARG A 84 -11.86 -13.05 -2.41
C ARG A 84 -11.85 -11.80 -1.52
N LEU A 85 -12.78 -10.90 -1.78
CA LEU A 85 -13.41 -10.11 -0.73
C LEU A 85 -14.55 -10.93 -0.14
N ASN A 86 -14.34 -11.50 1.05
CA ASN A 86 -15.42 -11.60 2.04
C ASN A 86 -14.87 -11.99 3.42
N GLY A 87 -14.95 -11.06 4.36
CA GLY A 87 -14.54 -11.30 5.75
C GLY A 87 -14.22 -10.04 6.57
N ALA A 88 -14.73 -8.87 6.17
CA ALA A 88 -14.45 -7.59 6.84
C ALA A 88 -15.65 -6.98 7.60
N GLU A 89 -16.74 -7.73 7.83
CA GLU A 89 -17.96 -7.17 8.46
C GLU A 89 -18.21 -7.59 9.92
N LYS A 90 -17.22 -8.12 10.67
CA LYS A 90 -17.50 -8.60 12.05
C LYS A 90 -16.49 -8.21 13.12
N LEU A 91 -15.97 -6.98 13.08
CA LEU A 91 -15.08 -6.49 14.15
C LEU A 91 -15.19 -5.00 14.50
N GLU A 92 -16.18 -4.28 13.99
CA GLU A 92 -16.33 -2.84 14.26
C GLU A 92 -17.26 -2.51 15.45
N GLN A 93 -18.13 -3.41 15.89
CA GLN A 93 -19.09 -3.14 16.98
C GLN A 93 -18.61 -3.46 18.41
N LYS A 94 -17.30 -3.43 18.70
CA LYS A 94 -16.82 -3.69 20.08
C LYS A 94 -15.68 -2.79 20.57
N VAL A 95 -15.51 -1.61 19.95
CA VAL A 95 -14.47 -0.64 20.35
C VAL A 95 -15.04 0.67 20.89
N GLU A 96 -16.35 0.91 20.77
CA GLU A 96 -16.98 2.19 21.17
C GLU A 96 -17.45 2.25 22.63
N GLU A 97 -17.37 1.18 23.43
CA GLU A 97 -17.91 1.17 24.81
C GLU A 97 -16.84 1.22 25.93
N LYS A 98 -15.62 1.74 25.64
CA LYS A 98 -14.55 1.96 26.65
C LYS A 98 -13.74 3.23 26.44
N ARG A 99 -14.38 4.32 25.98
CA ARG A 99 -13.74 5.63 25.81
C ARG A 99 -14.21 6.72 26.76
N ASP A 100 -15.00 6.39 27.77
CA ASP A 100 -15.43 7.33 28.81
C ASP A 100 -14.94 6.86 30.17
N GLU A 101 -13.63 6.93 30.43
CA GLU A 101 -13.03 6.78 31.78
C GLU A 101 -11.49 6.95 31.72
N ALA A 102 -11.01 8.10 31.22
CA ALA A 102 -9.62 8.54 31.44
C ALA A 102 -9.44 10.02 31.06
N ALA A 103 -10.21 10.89 31.71
CA ALA A 103 -9.94 12.33 31.72
C ALA A 103 -10.07 12.83 33.16
N ASP A 104 -9.02 12.61 33.97
CA ASP A 104 -8.72 13.47 35.11
C ASP A 104 -7.26 13.27 35.58
N ALA A 105 -6.67 14.35 36.10
CA ALA A 105 -5.32 14.52 36.67
C ALA A 105 -4.17 14.85 35.69
N ASP A 106 -4.23 16.06 35.14
CA ASP A 106 -3.06 16.94 35.01
C ASP A 106 -2.87 17.66 36.36
N ASP A 107 -1.81 17.33 37.09
CA ASP A 107 -1.22 18.21 38.11
C ASP A 107 0.27 17.90 38.27
N GLY A 108 1.07 18.95 38.39
CA GLY A 108 2.52 18.92 38.27
C GLY A 108 3.24 18.42 39.52
N SER A 109 4.39 17.78 39.31
CA SER A 109 5.59 18.04 40.13
C SER A 109 6.83 17.46 39.45
N SER A 110 7.69 18.37 38.97
CA SER A 110 9.05 18.10 38.55
C SER A 110 9.95 17.96 39.78
N ALA A 111 10.19 16.73 40.22
CA ALA A 111 11.26 16.40 41.17
C ALA A 111 12.45 15.76 40.42
N PRO A 112 13.70 16.22 40.61
CA PRO A 112 14.86 15.65 39.97
C PRO A 112 15.31 14.41 40.75
N GLY A 113 15.22 13.22 40.16
CA GLY A 113 15.86 12.03 40.75
C GLY A 113 15.25 10.66 40.51
N GLN A 114 14.26 10.47 39.64
CA GLN A 114 13.75 9.12 39.36
C GLN A 114 14.38 8.48 38.11
N PRO A 115 14.74 7.18 38.18
CA PRO A 115 15.32 6.45 37.04
C PRO A 115 14.32 6.40 35.89
N ALA A 116 14.76 6.84 34.72
CA ALA A 116 13.94 6.97 33.52
C ALA A 116 13.11 5.71 33.25
N LYS A 117 11.77 5.85 33.28
CA LYS A 117 10.82 4.79 32.92
C LYS A 117 11.21 4.22 31.55
N LYS A 118 11.50 2.91 31.49
CA LYS A 118 11.86 2.20 30.26
C LYS A 118 10.83 2.52 29.16
N ARG A 119 11.32 3.13 28.07
CA ARG A 119 10.49 3.59 26.96
C ARG A 119 9.71 2.41 26.38
N ASN A 120 8.39 2.53 26.31
CA ASN A 120 7.52 1.50 25.74
C ASN A 120 7.74 1.45 24.22
N ARG A 121 8.59 0.52 23.78
CA ARG A 121 9.01 0.33 22.38
C ARG A 121 7.83 0.11 21.42
N GLN A 122 6.70 -0.42 21.90
CA GLN A 122 5.51 -0.62 21.07
C GLN A 122 4.78 0.71 20.82
N ARG A 123 4.62 1.53 21.86
CA ARG A 123 4.03 2.87 21.73
C ARG A 123 4.86 3.74 20.80
N GLU A 124 6.18 3.64 20.90
CA GLU A 124 7.10 4.36 20.01
C GLU A 124 6.99 3.90 18.54
N ARG A 125 6.87 2.59 18.30
CA ARG A 125 6.68 2.06 16.93
C ARG A 125 5.36 2.54 16.33
N MET A 126 4.28 2.55 17.12
CA MET A 126 2.98 3.06 16.68
C MET A 126 3.04 4.57 16.41
N ALA A 127 3.71 5.34 17.29
CA ALA A 127 3.90 6.77 17.10
C ALA A 127 4.71 7.07 15.82
N ARG A 128 5.76 6.30 15.53
CA ARG A 128 6.55 6.45 14.30
C ARG A 128 5.71 6.19 13.04
N ARG A 129 4.89 5.12 13.04
CA ARG A 129 4.00 4.82 11.90
C ARG A 129 2.93 5.91 11.73
N ALA A 130 2.34 6.39 12.82
CA ALA A 130 1.36 7.46 12.79
C ALA A 130 1.99 8.76 12.26
N ALA A 131 3.20 9.09 12.68
CA ALA A 131 3.93 10.26 12.17
C ALA A 131 4.24 10.14 10.67
N GLU A 132 4.64 8.96 10.20
CA GLU A 132 4.88 8.70 8.78
C GLU A 132 3.60 8.83 7.94
N GLN A 133 2.48 8.29 8.42
CA GLN A 133 1.17 8.44 7.78
C GLN A 133 0.71 9.91 7.75
N ALA A 134 0.89 10.65 8.85
CA ALA A 134 0.57 12.06 8.91
C ALA A 134 1.42 12.88 7.93
N ALA A 135 2.73 12.60 7.84
CA ALA A 135 3.62 13.25 6.88
C ALA A 135 3.24 12.93 5.43
N ALA A 136 2.84 11.69 5.13
CA ALA A 136 2.35 11.31 3.80
C ALA A 136 1.03 12.01 3.45
N ALA A 137 0.09 12.10 4.40
CA ALA A 137 -1.18 12.80 4.22
C ALA A 137 -0.98 14.30 4.02
N GLN A 138 -0.04 14.93 4.73
CA GLN A 138 0.32 16.34 4.54
C GLN A 138 0.87 16.58 3.14
N ARG A 139 1.82 15.76 2.67
CA ARG A 139 2.34 15.88 1.30
C ARG A 139 1.23 15.73 0.24
N ALA A 140 0.35 14.75 0.41
CA ALA A 140 -0.79 14.55 -0.48
C ALA A 140 -1.76 15.77 -0.46
N ALA A 141 -1.96 16.39 0.70
CA ALA A 141 -2.78 17.60 0.83
C ALA A 141 -2.12 18.82 0.18
N ASP A 142 -0.81 19.00 0.34
CA ASP A 142 -0.05 20.10 -0.29
C ASP A 142 -0.06 19.97 -1.82
N GLU A 143 0.11 18.74 -2.33
CA GLU A 143 -0.04 18.42 -3.75
C GLU A 143 -1.46 18.70 -4.25
N ALA A 144 -2.49 18.25 -3.51
CA ALA A 144 -3.89 18.48 -3.84
C ALA A 144 -4.28 19.97 -3.81
N ALA A 145 -3.72 20.76 -2.88
CA ALA A 145 -3.97 22.20 -2.80
C ALA A 145 -3.40 22.96 -4.00
N THR A 146 -2.35 22.43 -4.62
CA THR A 146 -1.76 22.98 -5.85
C THR A 146 -2.61 22.63 -7.08
N MET A 147 -3.33 21.52 -7.04
CA MET A 147 -4.24 21.12 -8.12
C MET A 147 -5.48 22.01 -8.19
N THR A 148 -5.93 22.28 -9.41
CA THR A 148 -7.18 23.01 -9.65
C THR A 148 -8.37 22.08 -9.46
N ASP A 149 -9.29 22.43 -8.56
CA ASP A 149 -10.57 21.74 -8.43
C ASP A 149 -11.55 22.20 -9.52
N HIS A 150 -11.65 21.40 -10.59
CA HIS A 150 -12.58 21.65 -11.70
C HIS A 150 -14.05 21.51 -11.28
N ARG A 151 -14.35 20.53 -10.42
CA ARG A 151 -15.71 20.24 -9.97
C ARG A 151 -16.28 21.43 -9.18
N ALA A 152 -15.49 22.01 -8.28
CA ALA A 152 -15.90 23.18 -7.53
C ALA A 152 -16.20 24.39 -8.44
N ARG A 153 -15.37 24.62 -9.48
CA ARG A 153 -15.59 25.71 -10.45
C ARG A 153 -16.86 25.50 -11.26
N GLU A 154 -17.09 24.29 -11.75
CA GLU A 154 -18.30 23.94 -12.50
C GLU A 154 -19.56 24.09 -11.64
N SER A 155 -19.54 23.58 -10.40
CA SER A 155 -20.66 23.72 -9.48
C SER A 155 -20.95 25.18 -9.11
N GLN A 156 -19.92 26.03 -8.97
CA GLN A 156 -20.12 27.48 -8.74
C GLN A 156 -20.79 28.15 -9.94
N TYR A 157 -20.29 27.88 -11.14
CA TYR A 157 -20.85 28.41 -12.38
C TYR A 157 -22.33 28.02 -12.54
N MET A 158 -22.66 26.74 -12.33
CA MET A 158 -24.04 26.26 -12.42
C MET A 158 -24.96 26.90 -11.38
N LYS A 159 -24.48 27.07 -10.13
CA LYS A 159 -25.25 27.74 -9.06
C LYS A 159 -25.58 29.19 -9.41
N ASP A 160 -24.65 29.90 -10.03
CA ASP A 160 -24.88 31.29 -10.45
C ASP A 160 -25.90 31.35 -11.60
N MET A 161 -25.83 30.42 -12.55
CA MET A 161 -26.82 30.29 -13.61
C MET A 161 -28.22 29.95 -13.07
N PHE A 162 -28.34 29.02 -12.13
CA PHE A 162 -29.63 28.67 -11.52
C PHE A 162 -30.25 29.88 -10.82
N LYS A 163 -29.46 30.65 -10.06
CA LYS A 163 -29.93 31.88 -9.43
C LYS A 163 -30.41 32.91 -10.44
N ALA A 164 -29.67 33.12 -11.53
CA ALA A 164 -30.04 34.06 -12.58
C ALA A 164 -31.39 33.71 -13.24
N HIS A 165 -31.69 32.41 -13.34
CA HIS A 165 -32.93 31.90 -13.92
C HIS A 165 -34.02 31.56 -12.89
N GLY A 166 -33.78 31.76 -11.59
CA GLY A 166 -34.73 31.42 -10.53
C GLY A 166 -34.99 29.92 -10.38
N LEU A 167 -34.02 29.08 -10.77
CA LEU A 167 -34.06 27.62 -10.68
C LEU A 167 -33.41 27.12 -9.39
N VAL A 168 -33.78 25.91 -8.96
CA VAL A 168 -33.22 25.23 -7.79
C VAL A 168 -32.70 23.86 -8.20
N GLU A 169 -31.46 23.57 -7.85
CA GLU A 169 -30.81 22.28 -8.07
C GLU A 169 -31.38 21.22 -7.13
N LYS A 170 -31.62 20.00 -7.64
CA LYS A 170 -31.93 18.82 -6.84
C LYS A 170 -30.84 17.78 -7.06
N ASP A 171 -30.16 17.40 -5.99
CA ASP A 171 -29.13 16.37 -6.04
C ASP A 171 -29.76 14.99 -6.25
N ILE A 172 -29.28 14.27 -7.28
CA ILE A 172 -29.67 12.90 -7.62
C ILE A 172 -28.45 11.99 -7.42
N ALA A 173 -28.69 10.73 -7.06
CA ALA A 173 -27.62 9.76 -6.91
C ALA A 173 -26.80 9.60 -8.21
N PRO A 174 -25.46 9.59 -8.14
CA PRO A 174 -24.60 9.42 -9.32
C PRO A 174 -24.51 7.94 -9.72
N ASP A 175 -25.66 7.35 -10.09
CA ASP A 175 -25.77 5.99 -10.59
C ASP A 175 -26.10 5.95 -12.09
N GLY A 176 -26.11 4.74 -12.68
CA GLY A 176 -26.45 4.55 -14.10
C GLY A 176 -27.91 4.86 -14.47
N HIS A 177 -28.79 5.11 -13.49
CA HIS A 177 -30.20 5.44 -13.67
C HIS A 177 -30.52 6.92 -13.40
N CYS A 178 -29.51 7.76 -13.16
CA CYS A 178 -29.66 9.17 -12.83
C CYS A 178 -30.56 9.93 -13.82
N LEU A 179 -30.51 9.59 -15.11
CA LEU A 179 -31.35 10.21 -16.15
C LEU A 179 -32.86 10.00 -15.91
N PHE A 180 -33.27 8.85 -15.37
CA PHE A 180 -34.67 8.52 -15.12
C PHE A 180 -35.15 9.02 -13.75
N SER A 181 -34.22 9.36 -12.86
CA SER A 181 -34.51 9.82 -11.50
C SER A 181 -34.57 11.35 -11.37
N ALA A 182 -34.30 12.07 -12.45
CA ALA A 182 -34.18 13.53 -12.51
C ALA A 182 -35.50 14.29 -12.62
#